data_AF-A0AAU3U1Y6-F1
#
_entry.id   AF-A0AAU3U1Y6-F1
#
_cell.length_a   1.000
_cell.length_b   1.000
_cell.length_c   1.000
_cell.angle_alpha   90.00
_cell.angle_beta   90.00
_cell.angle_gamma   90.00
#
_symmetry.space_group_name_H-M   'P 1'
#
loop_
_entity.id
_entity.type
_entity.pdbx_description
1 polymer ?
#
loop_
_entity_poly.entity_id
_entity_poly.type
_entity_poly.pdbx_seq_one_letter_code
_entity_poly.pdbx_strand_id
1 'polypeptide(L)'
;MRKSFALHTEPHVADIGGTELLFQPEVMGDEFMDAYAELRDAQKAKGVDLDNLAEADPKDVRRTARALRLFLARQMLEESADLFLRLNVVNDGETLETFHDLDQAEEFVAQYEGARVVDELRLPTRVIVELLEWVVELYGGGGTRPTTSSSASSTPSRQAGRRGTGFSPSRASTRTPGR
;
A
#
# COMPACT_ATOMS: atom_id res chain seq x y z
N MET A 1 -29.33 -1.23 25.07
CA MET A 1 -28.95 -1.98 23.85
C MET A 1 -27.43 -1.93 23.73
N ARG A 2 -26.74 -3.08 23.64
CA ARG A 2 -25.27 -3.16 23.53
C ARG A 2 -24.88 -3.27 22.06
N LYS A 3 -23.89 -2.48 21.63
CA LYS A 3 -23.28 -2.57 20.29
C LYS A 3 -21.82 -2.98 20.46
N SER A 4 -21.35 -3.89 19.63
CA SER A 4 -19.95 -4.33 19.56
C SER A 4 -19.33 -3.89 18.24
N PHE A 5 -18.02 -3.67 18.25
CA PHE A 5 -17.21 -3.32 17.10
C PHE A 5 -16.03 -4.30 17.03
N ALA A 6 -15.60 -4.66 15.83
CA ALA A 6 -14.40 -5.46 15.62
C ALA A 6 -13.22 -4.53 15.34
N LEU A 7 -12.04 -4.91 15.84
CA LEU A 7 -10.78 -4.22 15.59
C LEU A 7 -9.82 -5.22 14.96
N HIS A 8 -9.00 -4.74 14.04
CA HIS A 8 -7.84 -5.47 13.54
C HIS A 8 -6.81 -5.60 14.65
N THR A 9 -6.14 -6.76 14.70
CA THR A 9 -5.10 -7.06 15.70
C THR A 9 -3.82 -7.59 15.07
N GLU A 10 -3.87 -7.92 13.77
CA GLU A 10 -2.73 -8.36 12.99
C GLU A 10 -2.25 -7.19 12.11
N PRO A 11 -0.92 -7.02 11.94
CA PRO A 11 -0.36 -6.01 11.06
C PRO A 11 -0.85 -6.18 9.61
N HIS A 12 -1.05 -5.06 8.91
CA HIS A 12 -1.23 -5.10 7.47
C HIS A 12 0.13 -5.24 6.79
N VAL A 13 0.22 -6.08 5.75
CA VAL A 13 1.50 -6.41 5.11
C VAL A 13 1.51 -5.91 3.67
N ALA A 14 2.51 -5.09 3.33
CA ALA A 14 2.84 -4.76 1.96
C ALA A 14 4.04 -5.59 1.49
N ASP A 15 3.82 -6.52 0.56
CA ASP A 15 4.88 -7.31 -0.08
C ASP A 15 5.39 -6.58 -1.34
N ILE A 16 6.65 -6.16 -1.30
CA ILE A 16 7.32 -5.44 -2.38
C ILE A 16 8.44 -6.32 -2.91
N GLY A 17 8.08 -7.28 -3.76
CA GLY A 17 9.05 -8.17 -4.42
C GLY A 17 9.83 -9.04 -3.44
N GLY A 18 9.19 -9.50 -2.36
CA GLY A 18 9.79 -10.32 -1.32
C GLY A 18 10.30 -9.54 -0.11
N THR A 19 10.21 -8.20 -0.12
CA THR A 19 10.42 -7.38 1.09
C THR A 19 9.07 -7.05 1.69
N GLU A 20 8.83 -7.47 2.93
CA GLU A 20 7.61 -7.19 3.67
C GLU A 20 7.77 -5.92 4.50
N LEU A 21 6.83 -4.98 4.33
CA LEU A 21 6.66 -3.83 5.22
C LEU A 21 5.37 -4.01 6.03
N LEU A 22 5.52 -3.98 7.35
CA LEU A 22 4.46 -4.20 8.32
C LEU A 22 3.89 -2.85 8.76
N PHE A 23 2.57 -2.72 8.63
CA PHE A 23 1.80 -1.56 9.03
C PHE A 23 0.98 -1.86 10.29
N GLN A 24 0.73 -0.83 11.10
CA GLN A 24 -0.02 -0.96 12.35
C GLN A 24 -1.40 -1.58 12.11
N PRO A 25 -1.92 -2.47 12.97
CA PRO A 25 -3.23 -3.07 12.77
C PRO A 25 -4.36 -2.03 12.69
N GLU A 26 -4.28 -1.00 13.54
CA GLU A 26 -5.22 0.11 13.65
C GLU A 26 -4.42 1.40 13.90
N VAL A 27 -4.93 2.53 13.43
CA VAL A 27 -4.34 3.85 13.66
C VAL A 27 -5.40 4.77 14.26
N MET A 28 -5.00 5.61 15.22
CA MET A 28 -5.90 6.61 15.79
C MET A 28 -6.15 7.71 14.76
N GLY A 29 -7.43 8.02 14.52
CA GLY A 29 -7.82 8.90 13.41
C GLY A 29 -7.27 10.33 13.52
N ASP A 30 -7.02 10.82 14.74
CA ASP A 30 -6.34 12.09 15.00
C ASP A 30 -4.86 12.04 14.58
N GLU A 31 -4.11 11.02 15.03
CA GLU A 31 -2.71 10.82 14.66
C GLU A 31 -2.52 10.70 13.13
N PHE A 32 -3.45 9.99 12.46
CA PHE A 32 -3.45 9.88 11.00
C PHE A 32 -3.66 11.24 10.33
N MET A 33 -4.66 12.00 10.79
CA MET A 33 -5.01 13.29 10.19
C MET A 33 -3.94 14.36 10.42
N ASP A 34 -3.28 14.34 11.58
CA ASP A 34 -2.14 15.23 11.87
C ASP A 34 -0.96 14.91 10.95
N ALA A 35 -0.60 13.63 10.81
CA ALA A 35 0.47 13.21 9.90
C ALA A 35 0.13 13.54 8.43
N TYR A 36 -1.13 13.37 8.03
CA TYR A 36 -1.59 13.70 6.68
C TYR A 36 -1.58 15.22 6.42
N ALA A 37 -1.92 16.03 7.43
CA ALA A 37 -1.84 17.48 7.35
C ALA A 37 -0.39 17.94 7.17
N GLU A 38 0.56 17.38 7.92
CA GLU A 38 1.98 17.67 7.77
C GLU A 38 2.49 17.36 6.36
N LEU A 39 2.11 16.20 5.81
CA LEU A 39 2.45 15.82 4.43
C LEU A 39 1.93 16.85 3.41
N ARG A 40 0.65 17.23 3.55
CA ARG A 40 0.02 18.18 2.63
C ARG A 40 0.65 19.56 2.73
N ASP A 41 1.02 19.99 3.93
CA ASP A 41 1.67 21.29 4.14
C ASP A 41 3.09 21.29 3.55
N ALA A 42 3.82 20.18 3.68
CA ALA A 42 5.11 19.99 3.01
C ALA A 42 5.00 20.04 1.48
N GLN A 43 3.97 19.42 0.89
CA GLN A 43 3.71 19.48 -0.55
C GLN A 43 3.39 20.92 -1.01
N LYS A 44 2.48 21.60 -0.31
CA LYS A 44 2.06 22.97 -0.65
C LYS A 44 3.20 23.97 -0.55
N ALA A 45 4.02 23.87 0.49
CA ALA A 45 5.16 24.77 0.70
C ALA A 45 6.19 24.70 -0.43
N LYS A 46 6.22 23.59 -1.18
CA LYS A 46 7.20 23.32 -2.23
C LYS A 46 6.64 23.36 -3.65
N GLY A 47 5.32 23.49 -3.80
CA GLY A 47 4.67 23.56 -5.12
C GLY A 47 4.88 22.32 -5.99
N VAL A 48 5.22 21.17 -5.39
CA VAL A 48 5.49 19.92 -6.11
C VAL A 48 4.18 19.21 -6.38
N ASP A 49 3.85 19.06 -7.66
CA ASP A 49 2.79 18.17 -8.11
C ASP A 49 3.37 16.76 -8.29
N LEU A 50 2.90 15.80 -7.49
CA LEU A 50 3.35 14.40 -7.58
C LEU A 50 2.92 13.73 -8.89
N ASP A 51 1.88 14.25 -9.54
CA ASP A 51 1.40 13.77 -10.83
C ASP A 51 2.20 14.36 -12.00
N ASN A 52 2.92 15.47 -11.77
CA ASN A 52 3.78 16.12 -12.77
C ASN A 52 5.16 16.50 -12.22
N LEU A 53 5.97 15.48 -11.89
CA LEU A 53 7.33 15.64 -11.37
C LEU A 53 8.36 16.16 -12.39
N ALA A 54 8.01 16.23 -13.68
CA ALA A 54 8.96 16.55 -14.75
C ALA A 54 9.45 18.01 -14.71
N GLU A 55 8.66 18.92 -14.14
CA GLU A 55 8.94 20.36 -14.07
C GLU A 55 9.50 20.81 -12.71
N ALA A 56 9.54 19.92 -11.72
CA ALA A 56 9.97 20.23 -10.36
C ALA A 56 11.50 20.17 -10.20
N ASP A 57 12.04 20.98 -9.28
CA ASP A 57 13.46 20.91 -8.91
C ASP A 57 13.76 19.53 -8.30
N PRO A 58 14.79 18.80 -8.76
CA PRO A 58 15.14 17.48 -8.23
C PRO A 58 15.32 17.44 -6.70
N LYS A 59 15.80 18.53 -6.07
CA LYS A 59 15.91 18.63 -4.61
C LYS A 59 14.56 18.71 -3.94
N ASP A 60 13.62 19.46 -4.50
CA ASP A 60 12.26 19.55 -3.97
C ASP A 60 11.51 18.23 -4.15
N VAL A 61 11.67 17.56 -5.30
CA VAL A 61 11.14 16.19 -5.50
C VAL A 61 11.69 15.22 -4.46
N ARG A 62 12.99 15.27 -4.18
CA ARG A 62 13.63 14.42 -3.16
C ARG A 62 13.07 14.67 -1.77
N ARG A 63 12.91 15.94 -1.38
CA ARG A 63 12.37 16.31 -0.07
C ARG A 63 10.89 15.95 0.07
N THR A 64 10.10 16.13 -0.98
CA THR A 64 8.70 15.68 -1.00
C THR A 64 8.60 14.15 -0.90
N ALA A 65 9.45 13.41 -1.63
CA ALA A 65 9.54 11.95 -1.49
C ALA A 65 9.95 11.53 -0.06
N ARG A 66 10.81 12.30 0.61
CA ARG A 66 11.15 12.07 2.01
C ARG A 66 9.97 12.30 2.94
N ALA A 67 9.23 13.39 2.76
CA ALA A 67 8.02 13.68 3.54
C ALA A 67 6.96 12.57 3.38
N LEU A 68 6.75 12.08 2.15
CA LEU A 68 5.90 10.91 1.89
C LEU A 68 6.36 9.69 2.68
N ARG A 69 7.67 9.41 2.65
CA ARG A 69 8.21 8.27 3.38
C ARG A 69 8.04 8.40 4.88
N LEU A 70 8.25 9.59 5.44
CA LEU A 70 8.05 9.87 6.86
C LEU A 70 6.58 9.67 7.26
N PHE A 71 5.64 10.14 6.44
CA PHE A 71 4.21 9.90 6.66
C PHE A 71 3.89 8.40 6.70
N LEU A 72 4.33 7.65 5.70
CA LEU A 72 4.11 6.19 5.62
C LEU A 72 4.73 5.45 6.78
N ALA A 73 5.97 5.79 7.16
CA ALA A 73 6.68 5.16 8.26
C ALA A 73 6.00 5.35 9.62
N ARG A 74 5.28 6.47 9.83
CA ARG A 74 4.46 6.65 11.06
C ARG A 74 3.33 5.63 11.16
N GLN A 75 2.88 5.08 10.04
CA GLN A 75 1.84 4.06 9.99
C GLN A 75 2.42 2.64 10.01
N MET A 76 3.76 2.50 10.03
CA MET A 76 4.47 1.23 10.06
C MET A 76 4.75 0.78 11.50
N LEU A 77 5.06 -0.51 11.65
CA LEU A 77 5.77 -1.00 12.84
C LEU A 77 7.22 -0.50 12.84
N GLU A 78 7.84 -0.47 14.01
CA GLU A 78 9.17 0.11 14.23
C GLU A 78 10.23 -0.48 13.28
N GLU A 79 10.27 -1.80 13.12
CA GLU A 79 11.27 -2.47 12.28
C GLU A 79 11.11 -2.12 10.80
N SER A 80 9.86 -1.98 10.34
CA SER A 80 9.56 -1.59 8.96
C SER A 80 9.84 -0.11 8.73
N ALA A 81 9.49 0.75 9.68
CA ALA A 81 9.81 2.18 9.64
C ALA A 81 11.33 2.41 9.60
N ASP A 82 12.09 1.68 10.42
CA ASP A 82 13.54 1.77 10.49
C ASP A 82 14.18 1.43 9.13
N LEU A 83 13.84 0.27 8.55
CA LEU A 83 14.31 -0.13 7.22
C LEU A 83 13.90 0.89 6.14
N PHE A 84 12.66 1.35 6.18
CA PHE A 84 12.07 2.20 5.16
C PHE A 84 12.64 3.63 5.16
N LEU A 85 13.04 4.13 6.32
CA LEU A 85 13.58 5.48 6.49
C LEU A 85 15.10 5.55 6.46
N ARG A 86 15.80 4.42 6.50
CA ARG A 86 17.26 4.38 6.51
C ARG A 86 17.87 4.95 5.24
N LEU A 87 18.86 5.82 5.42
CA LEU A 87 19.62 6.50 4.38
C LEU A 87 21.08 6.08 4.50
N ASN A 88 21.69 5.71 3.38
CA ASN A 88 23.11 5.43 3.30
C ASN A 88 23.80 6.55 2.52
N VAL A 89 24.87 7.10 3.08
CA VAL A 89 25.80 7.93 2.32
C VAL A 89 26.78 7.00 1.63
N VAL A 90 26.76 7.01 0.31
CA VAL A 90 27.62 6.15 -0.50
C VAL A 90 28.62 6.97 -1.30
N ASN A 91 29.85 6.48 -1.39
CA ASN A 91 30.89 7.01 -2.26
C ASN A 91 31.61 5.84 -2.97
N ASP A 92 31.78 5.93 -4.28
CA ASP A 92 32.40 4.87 -5.11
C ASP A 92 31.86 3.45 -4.87
N GLY A 93 30.59 3.32 -4.50
CA GLY A 93 29.92 2.04 -4.25
C GLY A 93 30.03 1.52 -2.82
N GLU A 94 30.81 2.18 -1.96
CA GLU A 94 30.92 1.85 -0.54
C GLU A 94 29.99 2.74 0.30
N THR A 95 29.42 2.17 1.36
CA THR A 95 28.64 2.95 2.34
C THR A 95 29.61 3.55 3.35
N LEU A 96 29.63 4.86 3.43
CA LEU A 96 30.46 5.61 4.37
C LEU A 96 29.80 5.69 5.75
N GLU A 97 28.50 5.98 5.79
CA GLU A 97 27.73 6.19 7.03
C GLU A 97 26.22 6.03 6.76
N THR A 98 25.47 5.73 7.82
CA THR A 98 24.02 5.51 7.77
C THR A 98 23.27 6.53 8.66
N PHE A 99 22.14 7.04 8.17
CA PHE A 99 21.33 8.08 8.82
C PHE A 99 19.83 7.79 8.72
N HIS A 100 19.04 8.42 9.58
CA HIS A 100 17.57 8.47 9.49
C HIS A 100 17.05 9.88 9.25
N ASP A 101 17.93 10.88 9.25
CA ASP A 101 17.60 12.26 8.94
C ASP A 101 18.26 12.69 7.63
N LEU A 102 17.48 13.31 6.75
CA LEU A 102 17.98 13.70 5.43
C LEU A 102 18.95 14.89 5.54
N ASP A 103 18.68 15.84 6.42
CA ASP A 103 19.51 17.04 6.55
C ASP A 103 20.89 16.66 7.12
N GLN A 104 20.94 15.78 8.13
CA GLN A 104 22.19 15.21 8.64
C GLN A 104 22.98 14.44 7.57
N ALA A 105 22.30 13.63 6.76
CA ALA A 105 22.94 12.90 5.67
C ALA A 105 23.48 13.85 4.59
N GLU A 106 22.76 14.93 4.25
CA GLU A 106 23.20 15.96 3.30
C GLU A 106 24.40 16.77 3.84
N GLU A 107 24.39 17.12 5.12
CA GLU A 107 25.52 17.78 5.80
C GLU A 107 26.77 16.88 5.82
N PHE A 108 26.60 15.58 6.02
CA PHE A 108 27.72 14.63 5.95
C PHE A 108 28.25 14.51 4.53
N VAL A 109 27.39 14.38 3.51
CA VAL A 109 27.78 14.34 2.09
C VAL A 109 28.58 15.57 1.67
N ALA A 110 28.25 16.77 2.18
CA ALA A 110 28.98 17.99 1.85
C ALA A 110 30.47 17.95 2.22
N GLN A 111 30.89 17.01 3.07
CA GLN A 111 32.28 16.82 3.49
C GLN A 111 33.07 15.88 2.55
N TYR A 112 32.40 15.14 1.66
CA TYR A 112 33.01 14.12 0.81
C TYR A 112 32.66 14.37 -0.67
N GLU A 113 33.65 14.73 -1.48
CA GLU A 113 33.48 14.88 -2.92
C GLU A 113 33.06 13.55 -3.55
N GLY A 114 32.04 13.58 -4.42
CA GLY A 114 31.49 12.40 -5.09
C GLY A 114 30.49 11.58 -4.27
N ALA A 115 30.37 11.83 -2.96
CA ALA A 115 29.41 11.12 -2.13
C ALA A 115 27.96 11.52 -2.46
N ARG A 116 27.02 10.59 -2.23
CA ARG A 116 25.59 10.84 -2.39
C ARG A 116 24.79 10.09 -1.34
N VAL A 117 23.69 10.71 -0.89
CA VAL A 117 22.70 10.04 -0.05
C VAL A 117 21.83 9.13 -0.93
N VAL A 118 21.57 7.90 -0.50
CA VAL A 118 20.61 6.96 -1.12
C VAL A 118 19.76 6.31 -0.03
N ASP A 119 18.48 6.08 -0.26
CA ASP A 119 17.71 5.22 0.66
C ASP A 119 18.25 3.79 0.62
N GLU A 120 18.30 3.13 1.78
CA GLU A 120 18.66 1.71 1.86
C GLU A 120 17.64 0.86 1.11
N LEU A 121 16.36 1.06 1.41
CA LEU A 121 15.27 0.46 0.65
C LEU A 121 14.96 1.31 -0.60
N ARG A 122 15.57 0.91 -1.72
CA ARG A 122 15.39 1.55 -3.03
C ARG A 122 14.06 1.16 -3.66
N LEU A 123 13.07 2.04 -3.52
CA LEU A 123 11.76 1.86 -4.15
C LEU A 123 11.57 2.83 -5.32
N PRO A 124 10.95 2.38 -6.42
CA PRO A 124 10.44 3.29 -7.46
C PRO A 124 9.39 4.25 -6.87
N THR A 125 9.36 5.50 -7.35
CA THR A 125 8.37 6.50 -6.89
C THR A 125 6.93 5.99 -7.00
N ARG A 126 6.59 5.26 -8.08
CA ARG A 126 5.25 4.67 -8.26
C ARG A 126 4.84 3.79 -7.07
N VAL A 127 5.78 3.02 -6.50
CA VAL A 127 5.49 2.11 -5.37
C VAL A 127 5.22 2.91 -4.10
N ILE A 128 5.94 4.02 -3.89
CA ILE A 128 5.71 4.90 -2.74
C ILE A 128 4.31 5.54 -2.82
N VAL A 129 3.88 5.95 -4.02
CA VAL A 129 2.54 6.49 -4.25
C VAL A 129 1.46 5.40 -4.08
N GLU A 130 1.66 4.21 -4.64
CA GLU A 130 0.77 3.05 -4.46
C GLU A 130 0.60 2.70 -2.96
N LEU A 131 1.68 2.75 -2.17
CA LEU A 131 1.62 2.56 -0.71
C LEU A 131 0.81 3.66 -0.01
N LEU A 132 0.96 4.93 -0.43
CA LEU A 132 0.17 6.03 0.13
C LEU A 132 -1.32 5.81 -0.13
N GLU A 133 -1.70 5.48 -1.36
CA GLU A 133 -3.09 5.22 -1.74
C GLU A 133 -3.67 4.09 -0.88
N TRP A 134 -2.94 3.00 -0.74
CA TRP A 134 -3.34 1.86 0.08
C TRP A 134 -3.50 2.23 1.56
N VAL A 135 -2.56 2.97 2.14
CA VAL A 135 -2.63 3.45 3.54
C VAL A 135 -3.83 4.37 3.77
N VAL A 136 -4.14 5.25 2.82
CA VAL A 136 -5.34 6.11 2.88
C VAL A 136 -6.62 5.29 2.79
N GLU A 137 -6.63 4.22 1.98
CA GLU A 137 -7.77 3.28 1.94
C GLU A 137 -7.95 2.54 3.27
N LEU A 138 -6.85 2.07 3.88
CA LEU A 138 -6.87 1.34 5.15
C LEU A 138 -7.38 2.20 6.31
N TYR A 139 -6.80 3.39 6.52
CA TYR A 139 -7.04 4.17 7.75
C TYR A 139 -7.88 5.44 7.53
N GLY A 140 -7.99 5.95 6.31
CA GLY A 140 -8.67 7.22 5.99
C GLY A 140 -10.21 7.15 6.04
N GLY A 141 -10.80 6.06 6.54
CA GLY A 141 -12.25 5.90 6.67
C GLY A 141 -12.97 5.51 5.37
N GLY A 142 -12.25 4.98 4.38
CA GLY A 142 -12.75 4.57 3.06
C GLY A 142 -13.49 3.24 3.01
N GLY A 143 -14.26 2.89 4.05
CA GLY A 143 -15.08 1.68 4.08
C GLY A 143 -16.22 1.71 3.05
N THR A 144 -15.90 1.33 1.81
CA THR A 144 -16.70 0.93 0.62
C THR A 144 -16.28 1.63 -0.68
N ARG A 145 -15.13 1.23 -1.24
CA ARG A 145 -14.93 1.22 -2.70
C ARG A 145 -14.60 -0.22 -3.12
N PRO A 146 -15.19 -0.77 -4.19
CA PRO A 146 -14.96 -2.15 -4.58
C PRO A 146 -13.47 -2.38 -4.78
N THR A 147 -12.96 -3.48 -4.23
CA THR A 147 -11.63 -4.04 -4.48
C THR A 147 -11.24 -3.78 -5.92
N THR A 148 -10.27 -2.90 -6.15
CA THR A 148 -9.64 -2.83 -7.45
C THR A 148 -9.05 -4.22 -7.70
N SER A 149 -9.34 -4.73 -8.88
CA SER A 149 -9.15 -6.09 -9.33
C SER A 149 -7.82 -6.70 -8.87
N SER A 150 -7.90 -7.69 -7.98
CA SER A 150 -6.86 -8.71 -7.88
C SER A 150 -6.74 -9.38 -9.25
N SER A 151 -5.56 -9.33 -9.86
CA SER A 151 -5.18 -10.19 -10.99
C SER A 151 -4.97 -11.65 -10.56
N ALA A 152 -5.69 -12.11 -9.53
CA ALA A 152 -5.70 -13.49 -9.08
C ALA A 152 -6.84 -14.22 -9.79
N SER A 153 -6.43 -15.02 -10.76
CA SER A 153 -7.24 -15.90 -11.59
C SER A 153 -7.97 -16.98 -10.76
N SER A 154 -9.13 -16.64 -10.21
CA SER A 154 -10.13 -17.66 -9.88
C SER A 154 -10.89 -18.02 -11.16
N THR A 155 -10.53 -19.17 -11.74
CA THR A 155 -11.28 -19.77 -12.87
C THR A 155 -12.75 -19.91 -12.45
N PRO A 156 -13.73 -19.40 -13.23
CA PRO A 156 -15.13 -19.57 -12.88
C PRO A 156 -15.46 -21.07 -12.84
N SER A 157 -16.03 -21.51 -11.72
CA SER A 157 -16.55 -22.86 -11.56
C SER A 157 -17.50 -23.19 -12.72
N ARG A 158 -17.27 -24.31 -13.41
CA ARG A 158 -18.10 -24.77 -14.54
C ARG A 158 -19.57 -24.82 -14.11
N GLN A 159 -20.41 -24.18 -14.91
CA GLN A 159 -21.86 -24.17 -14.76
C GLN A 159 -22.38 -25.62 -14.74
N ALA A 160 -22.86 -26.07 -13.58
CA ALA A 160 -23.44 -27.38 -13.42
C ALA A 160 -24.81 -27.44 -14.13
N GLY A 161 -24.91 -28.30 -15.15
CA GLY A 161 -26.15 -28.99 -15.52
C GLY A 161 -27.18 -28.21 -16.33
N ARG A 162 -27.11 -28.36 -17.66
CA ARG A 162 -28.25 -28.14 -18.57
C ARG A 162 -29.39 -29.11 -18.19
N ARG A 163 -30.57 -28.59 -17.86
CA ARG A 163 -31.80 -29.40 -17.63
C ARG A 163 -32.09 -30.22 -18.90
N GLY A 164 -31.92 -31.53 -18.81
CA GLY A 164 -32.31 -32.46 -19.86
C GLY A 164 -33.83 -32.54 -19.96
N THR A 165 -34.36 -32.31 -21.16
CA THR A 165 -35.71 -32.71 -21.57
C THR A 165 -35.78 -34.24 -21.61
N GLY A 166 -36.10 -34.86 -20.48
CA GLY A 166 -36.44 -36.27 -20.41
C GLY A 166 -37.93 -36.45 -20.67
N PHE A 167 -38.27 -37.10 -21.80
CA PHE A 167 -39.62 -37.58 -22.07
C PHE A 167 -40.01 -38.64 -21.03
N SER A 168 -41.11 -38.40 -20.30
CA SER A 168 -41.75 -39.40 -19.44
C SER A 168 -42.30 -40.56 -20.27
N PRO A 169 -41.95 -41.83 -19.96
CA PRO A 169 -42.65 -42.99 -20.53
C PRO A 169 -43.80 -43.37 -19.60
N SER A 170 -45.01 -42.89 -19.89
CA SER A 170 -46.23 -43.44 -19.27
C SER A 170 -46.56 -44.79 -19.91
N ARG A 171 -46.31 -45.83 -19.12
CA ARG A 171 -46.73 -47.22 -19.36
C ARG A 171 -48.24 -47.29 -19.61
N ALA A 172 -48.60 -47.94 -20.70
CA ALA A 172 -49.93 -48.51 -20.89
C ALA A 172 -50.21 -49.57 -19.81
N SER A 173 -51.38 -49.50 -19.19
CA SER A 173 -51.99 -50.62 -18.47
C SER A 173 -53.50 -50.55 -18.66
N THR A 174 -54.01 -51.44 -19.50
CA THR A 174 -55.43 -51.75 -19.65
C THR A 174 -55.97 -52.46 -18.39
N ARG A 175 -57.21 -52.13 -17.99
CA ARG A 175 -58.28 -53.09 -17.60
C ARG A 175 -59.59 -52.38 -17.22
N THR A 176 -60.58 -52.51 -18.09
CA THR A 176 -62.04 -52.55 -17.83
C THR A 176 -62.35 -53.90 -17.12
N PRO A 177 -63.31 -54.08 -16.18
CA PRO A 177 -64.76 -53.88 -16.41
C PRO A 177 -65.69 -53.54 -15.22
N GLY A 178 -66.94 -53.17 -15.56
CA GLY A 178 -68.15 -53.09 -14.72
C GLY A 178 -69.04 -51.93 -15.17
N ARG A 179 -70.33 -52.04 -15.50
CA ARG A 179 -71.39 -53.05 -15.29
C ARG A 179 -72.44 -52.86 -16.39
#